data_AF-A0A7C3E8T5-F1
#
_entry.id   AF-A0A7C3E8T5-F1
#
_cell.length_a   1.000
_cell.length_b   1.000
_cell.length_c   1.000
_cell.angle_alpha   90.00
_cell.angle_beta   90.00
_cell.angle_gamma   90.00
#
_symmetry.space_group_name_H-M   'P 1'
#
loop_
_entity.id
_entity.type
_entity.pdbx_description
1 polymer ?
#
loop_
_entity_poly.entity_id
_entity_poly.type
_entity_poly.pdbx_seq_one_letter_code
_entity_poly.pdbx_strand_id
1 'polypeptide(L)'
;MRRRILIRVLAILLGIIAIAMVPSLLVALFDHDSQSVRAFLYPLVICTSGAALALILGRSTAVSFNAGDGFLLVSLAWFLTSILG
;
A
#
# COMPACT_ATOMS: atom_id res chain seq x y z
N MET A 1 11.42 -17.43 -9.57
CA MET A 1 11.38 -16.04 -9.07
C MET A 1 10.86 -16.03 -7.64
N ARG A 2 11.54 -15.34 -6.70
CA ARG A 2 11.25 -15.41 -5.27
C ARG A 2 9.92 -14.70 -4.95
N ARG A 3 8.78 -15.44 -4.98
CA ARG A 3 7.44 -14.96 -4.58
C ARG A 3 7.43 -14.16 -3.27
N ARG A 4 8.33 -14.50 -2.35
CA ARG A 4 8.51 -13.83 -1.05
C ARG A 4 8.99 -12.38 -1.15
N ILE A 5 9.80 -12.03 -2.16
CA ILE A 5 10.25 -10.66 -2.39
C ILE A 5 9.09 -9.81 -2.93
N LEU A 6 8.33 -10.36 -3.88
CA LEU A 6 7.14 -9.73 -4.45
C LEU A 6 6.13 -9.34 -3.37
N ILE A 7 5.81 -10.26 -2.44
CA ILE A 7 4.89 -10.00 -1.32
C ILE A 7 5.40 -8.84 -0.46
N ARG A 8 6.72 -8.75 -0.23
CA ARG A 8 7.30 -7.71 0.61
C ARG A 8 7.34 -6.34 -0.06
N VAL A 9 7.65 -6.30 -1.36
CA VAL A 9 7.55 -5.09 -2.19
C VAL A 9 6.11 -4.56 -2.17
N LEU A 10 5.15 -5.47 -2.34
CA LEU A 10 3.72 -5.16 -2.29
C LEU A 10 3.32 -4.62 -0.91
N ALA A 11 3.87 -5.17 0.17
CA ALA A 11 3.64 -4.66 1.53
C ALA A 11 4.18 -3.24 1.74
N ILE A 12 5.38 -2.94 1.23
CA ILE A 12 5.98 -1.59 1.30
C ILE A 12 5.14 -0.60 0.50
N LEU A 13 4.73 -0.97 -0.72
CA LEU A 13 3.89 -0.12 -1.57
C LEU A 13 2.54 0.19 -0.92
N LEU A 14 1.83 -0.83 -0.43
CA LEU A 14 0.56 -0.64 0.26
C LEU A 14 0.74 0.22 1.52
N GLY A 15 1.85 0.08 2.23
CA GLY A 15 2.19 0.94 3.36
C GLY A 15 2.39 2.41 2.97
N ILE A 16 3.11 2.67 1.88
CA ILE A 16 3.30 4.03 1.35
C ILE A 16 1.96 4.65 0.93
N ILE A 17 1.11 3.88 0.23
CA ILE A 17 -0.22 4.33 -0.20
C ILE A 17 -1.10 4.63 1.02
N ALA A 18 -1.09 3.75 2.04
CA ALA A 18 -1.82 3.97 3.28
C ALA A 18 -1.38 5.27 3.98
N ILE A 19 -0.06 5.52 4.08
CA ILE A 19 0.48 6.76 4.67
C ILE A 19 0.07 7.99 3.83
N ALA A 20 0.09 7.89 2.50
CA ALA A 20 -0.32 8.97 1.62
C ALA A 20 -1.81 9.32 1.74
N MET A 21 -2.67 8.35 2.11
CA MET A 21 -4.10 8.57 2.35
C MET A 21 -4.43 9.17 3.74
N VAL A 22 -3.54 9.07 4.73
CA VAL A 22 -3.72 9.66 6.06
C VAL A 22 -3.97 11.19 6.02
N PRO A 23 -3.17 12.03 5.32
CA PRO A 23 -3.43 13.46 5.27
C PRO A 23 -4.75 13.80 4.58
N SER A 24 -5.12 13.09 3.53
CA SER A 24 -6.42 13.27 2.84
C SER A 24 -7.60 12.92 3.75
N LEU A 25 -7.49 11.86 4.54
CA LEU A 25 -8.50 11.48 5.54
C LEU A 25 -8.61 12.53 6.65
N LEU A 26 -7.49 13.08 7.12
CA LEU A 26 -7.46 14.17 8.10
C LEU A 26 -8.20 15.41 7.58
N VAL A 27 -7.93 15.83 6.34
CA VAL A 27 -8.62 16.97 5.71
C VAL A 27 -10.12 16.70 5.60
N ALA A 28 -10.53 15.50 5.15
CA ALA A 28 -11.94 15.14 5.05
C ALA A 28 -12.65 15.11 6.42
N LEU A 29 -11.94 14.77 7.50
CA LEU A 29 -12.44 14.83 8.88
C LEU A 29 -12.63 16.27 9.36
N PHE A 30 -11.72 17.18 9.01
CA PHE A 30 -11.84 18.61 9.35
C PHE A 30 -12.99 19.29 8.61
N ASP A 31 -13.26 18.89 7.37
CA ASP A 31 -14.34 19.45 6.55
C ASP A 31 -15.73 18.87 6.89
N HIS A 32 -15.80 17.93 7.85
CA HIS A 32 -17.01 17.18 8.23
C HIS A 32 -17.72 16.47 7.07
N ASP A 33 -17.04 16.28 5.93
CA ASP A 33 -17.60 15.61 4.76
C ASP A 33 -17.56 14.09 4.94
N SER A 34 -18.67 13.59 5.48
CA SER A 34 -18.89 12.17 5.76
C SER A 34 -18.79 11.29 4.50
N GLN A 35 -19.03 11.86 3.32
CA GLN A 35 -18.93 11.14 2.05
C GLN A 35 -17.47 10.96 1.64
N SER A 36 -16.68 12.02 1.72
CA SER A 36 -15.23 11.99 1.45
C SER A 36 -14.48 11.14 2.48
N VAL A 37 -14.84 11.22 3.76
CA VAL A 37 -14.25 10.35 4.80
C VAL A 37 -14.45 8.89 4.45
N ARG A 38 -15.66 8.46 4.08
CA ARG A 38 -15.92 7.07 3.68
C ARG A 38 -15.15 6.68 2.43
N ALA A 39 -15.05 7.57 1.44
CA ALA A 39 -14.33 7.33 0.20
C ALA A 39 -12.82 7.07 0.44
N PHE A 40 -12.20 7.75 1.41
CA PHE A 40 -10.80 7.49 1.78
C PHE A 40 -10.65 6.31 2.76
N LEU A 41 -11.64 6.07 3.62
CA LEU A 41 -11.55 5.05 4.66
C LEU A 41 -11.61 3.62 4.09
N TYR A 42 -12.42 3.36 3.06
CA TYR A 42 -12.45 2.06 2.38
C TYR A 42 -11.08 1.63 1.79
N PRO A 43 -10.45 2.40 0.89
CA PRO A 43 -9.15 2.05 0.34
C PRO A 43 -8.05 2.08 1.40
N LEU A 44 -8.13 2.95 2.41
CA LEU A 44 -7.20 2.92 3.55
C LEU A 44 -7.26 1.57 4.28
N VAL A 45 -8.46 1.08 4.63
CA VAL A 45 -8.62 -0.22 5.31
C VAL A 45 -8.13 -1.38 4.42
N ILE A 46 -8.41 -1.35 3.12
CA ILE A 46 -7.95 -2.36 2.17
C ILE A 46 -6.41 -2.35 2.07
N CYS A 47 -5.80 -1.18 1.93
CA CYS A 47 -4.35 -1.06 1.85
C CYS A 47 -3.68 -1.49 3.16
N THR A 48 -4.22 -1.08 4.30
CA THR A 48 -3.64 -1.40 5.61
C THR A 48 -3.75 -2.88 5.93
N SER A 49 -4.91 -3.50 5.65
CA SER A 49 -5.10 -4.95 5.82
C SER A 49 -4.26 -5.76 4.84
N GLY A 50 -4.17 -5.34 3.58
CA GLY A 50 -3.30 -5.94 2.57
C GLY A 50 -1.82 -5.83 2.93
N ALA A 51 -1.37 -4.67 3.41
CA ALA A 51 -0.01 -4.44 3.87
C ALA A 51 0.33 -5.31 5.10
N ALA A 52 -0.58 -5.40 6.06
CA ALA A 52 -0.43 -6.23 7.25
C ALA A 52 -0.33 -7.72 6.89
N LEU A 53 -1.22 -8.23 6.03
CA LEU A 53 -1.17 -9.60 5.54
C LEU A 53 0.14 -9.87 4.79
N ALA A 54 0.54 -8.96 3.90
CA ALA A 54 1.77 -9.10 3.13
C ALA A 54 3.03 -9.03 4.03
N LEU A 55 3.03 -8.23 5.09
CA LEU A 55 4.09 -8.21 6.11
C LEU A 55 4.15 -9.51 6.92
N ILE A 56 3.01 -10.05 7.35
CA ILE A 56 2.93 -11.30 8.09
C ILE A 56 3.45 -12.47 7.24
N LEU A 57 3.04 -12.55 5.96
CA LEU A 57 3.53 -13.57 5.02
C LEU A 57 5.00 -13.34 4.60
N GLY A 58 5.48 -12.09 4.61
CA GLY A 58 6.83 -11.69 4.16
C GLY A 58 7.92 -11.69 5.23
N ARG A 59 7.57 -11.94 6.51
CA ARG A 59 8.45 -11.83 7.69
C ARG A 59 9.72 -12.71 7.66
N SER A 60 9.81 -13.69 6.76
CA SER A 60 10.82 -14.75 6.75
C SER A 60 11.98 -14.56 5.74
N THR A 61 12.39 -13.34 5.36
CA THR A 61 13.51 -13.20 4.40
C THR A 61 14.41 -12.00 4.65
N ALA A 62 15.73 -12.18 4.63
CA ALA A 62 16.69 -11.09 4.67
C ALA A 62 16.54 -10.20 3.42
N VAL A 63 16.57 -8.88 3.61
CA VAL A 63 16.38 -7.88 2.56
C VAL A 63 17.61 -7.88 1.67
N SER A 64 17.51 -8.51 0.50
CA SER A 64 18.44 -8.37 -0.60
C SER A 64 17.63 -7.84 -1.77
N PHE A 65 17.59 -6.51 -1.89
CA PHE A 65 17.01 -5.84 -3.07
C PHE A 65 17.92 -6.11 -4.25
N ASN A 66 17.40 -6.76 -5.29
CA ASN A 66 18.10 -6.90 -6.55
C ASN A 66 17.58 -5.84 -7.55
N ALA A 67 18.38 -5.43 -8.52
CA ALA A 67 18.03 -4.32 -9.43
C ALA A 67 16.70 -4.54 -10.20
N GLY A 68 16.32 -5.80 -10.46
CA GLY A 68 15.04 -6.16 -11.08
C GLY A 68 13.80 -5.97 -10.19
N ASP A 69 13.96 -5.93 -8.86
CA ASP A 69 12.85 -5.71 -7.93
C ASP A 69 12.37 -4.26 -7.94
N GLY A 70 13.25 -3.31 -8.30
CA GLY A 70 12.89 -1.90 -8.45
C GLY A 70 11.91 -1.66 -9.60
N PHE A 71 12.09 -2.34 -10.74
CA PHE A 71 11.16 -2.25 -11.86
C PHE A 71 9.78 -2.82 -11.49
N LEU A 72 9.75 -3.99 -10.86
CA LEU A 72 8.53 -4.61 -10.35
C LEU A 72 7.82 -3.70 -9.33
N LEU A 73 8.57 -3.05 -8.45
CA LEU A 73 8.03 -2.11 -7.47
C LEU A 73 7.33 -0.93 -8.16
N VAL A 74 7.96 -0.33 -9.16
CA VAL A 74 7.37 0.79 -9.90
C VAL A 74 6.14 0.36 -10.71
N SER A 75 6.19 -0.78 -11.41
CA SER A 75 5.04 -1.29 -12.17
C SER A 75 3.86 -1.65 -11.26
N LEU A 76 4.11 -2.31 -10.13
CA LEU A 76 3.05 -2.60 -9.15
C LEU A 76 2.51 -1.34 -8.51
N ALA A 77 3.36 -0.35 -8.22
CA ALA A 77 2.94 0.94 -7.68
C ALA A 77 1.92 1.58 -8.61
N TRP A 78 2.25 1.74 -9.88
CA TRP A 78 1.35 2.31 -10.88
C TRP A 78 0.06 1.50 -11.03
N PHE A 79 0.15 0.18 -11.06
CA PHE A 79 -1.03 -0.68 -11.17
C PHE A 79 -1.97 -0.54 -9.96
N LEU A 80 -1.42 -0.55 -8.74
CA LEU A 80 -2.18 -0.37 -7.51
C LEU A 80 -2.77 1.04 -7.41
N THR A 81 -1.99 2.06 -7.74
CA THR A 81 -2.45 3.46 -7.74
C THR A 81 -3.59 3.66 -8.74
N SER A 82 -3.54 3.08 -9.94
CA SER A 82 -4.65 3.19 -10.91
C SER A 82 -5.93 2.44 -10.50
N ILE A 83 -5.84 1.49 -9.56
CA ILE A 83 -7.02 0.77 -9.05
C ILE A 83 -7.62 1.49 -7.84
N LEU A 84 -6.78 2.09 -7.00
CA LEU A 84 -7.15 2.67 -5.71
C LEU A 84 -7.36 4.19 -5.74
N GLY A 85 -6.67 4.89 -6.64
CA GLY A 85 -6.79 6.34 -6.88
C GLY A 85 -7.77 6.62 -8.01
#